data_AF-A0A8H6MCA3-F1
#
_entry.id   AF-A0A8H6MCA3-F1
#
_cell.length_a   1.000
_cell.length_b   1.000
_cell.length_c   1.000
_cell.angle_alpha   90.00
_cell.angle_beta   90.00
_cell.angle_gamma   90.00
#
_symmetry.space_group_name_H-M   'P 1'
#
loop_
_entity.id
_entity.type
_entity.pdbx_description
1 polymer ?
#
loop_
_entity_poly.entity_id
_entity_poly.type
_entity_poly.pdbx_seq_one_letter_code
_entity_poly.pdbx_strand_id
1 'polypeptide(L)'
;MSQPASSANPHPTPSHIHTRTSSTEFESHTQRQRNQEMLSQIRSSAPSLLHKLQTGLSKLPVELIWAAHSHWPLRYPNSTSSPTASPSSGQYSQRPIRISILDSSFNPPTLAHLALANSPRPRYTSEQGDSDCGEPPDYDAKLLLLSVKNADKSLKPGDATYLQRLEMMGLLAQDVHTHPASHHGHNVAIAIIDEPTFVGKSRVLQEYLRVRLASLSPTPSPADSDSEVQGHPTQLSFIVGLDTLERLFSPRYYTPAPGEDESVTAEQNMISALSRMLSPYPSGDDSLIVCARRAVTLSSDVAPKSACLEIGERMGWMKSGTRQDSEESGEGLHGSFGSATIPKDERIVMIDIGDRASRFSSTAVRNARFRAGDSGSHAEGPWKEWVTKSVAEYIEEGGLYVKQS
;
A
#
# COMPACT_ATOMS: atom_id res chain seq x y z
N MET A 1 53.80 -6.15 -77.31
CA MET A 1 52.83 -5.05 -77.13
C MET A 1 51.88 -5.42 -76.00
N SER A 2 51.89 -4.61 -74.95
CA SER A 2 50.82 -4.24 -73.99
C SER A 2 50.02 -5.31 -73.21
N GLN A 3 50.10 -5.20 -71.88
CA GLN A 3 49.06 -5.52 -70.88
C GLN A 3 47.88 -4.48 -70.94
N PRO A 4 46.93 -4.37 -69.95
CA PRO A 4 45.78 -5.24 -69.60
C PRO A 4 44.47 -4.45 -69.27
N ALA A 5 43.49 -5.12 -68.63
CA ALA A 5 42.47 -4.64 -67.66
C ALA A 5 41.01 -4.34 -68.08
N SER A 6 40.06 -4.97 -67.36
CA SER A 6 38.92 -4.37 -66.61
C SER A 6 38.04 -5.52 -66.06
N SER A 7 37.98 -5.85 -64.76
CA SER A 7 37.42 -5.16 -63.57
C SER A 7 35.90 -5.26 -63.37
N ALA A 8 35.54 -6.26 -62.55
CA ALA A 8 34.50 -6.37 -61.50
C ALA A 8 33.36 -5.34 -61.34
N ASN A 9 32.14 -5.88 -61.11
CA ASN A 9 31.28 -5.59 -59.94
C ASN A 9 30.07 -6.55 -59.85
N PRO A 10 29.81 -7.19 -58.69
CA PRO A 10 28.46 -7.62 -58.33
C PRO A 10 27.91 -6.85 -57.11
N HIS A 11 26.61 -6.54 -57.17
CA HIS A 11 25.81 -5.81 -56.20
C HIS A 11 25.79 -6.43 -54.80
N PRO A 12 25.70 -5.63 -53.72
CA PRO A 12 25.49 -6.13 -52.37
C PRO A 12 24.00 -6.34 -52.06
N THR A 13 23.68 -7.51 -51.50
CA THR A 13 22.40 -7.82 -50.84
C THR A 13 22.35 -7.18 -49.44
N PRO A 14 21.22 -6.58 -49.02
CA PRO A 14 21.09 -6.06 -47.67
C PRO A 14 20.76 -7.17 -46.67
N SER A 15 21.65 -7.40 -45.72
CA SER A 15 21.43 -8.21 -44.53
C SER A 15 20.56 -7.45 -43.52
N HIS A 16 19.32 -7.89 -43.33
CA HIS A 16 18.48 -7.45 -42.23
C HIS A 16 19.00 -8.05 -40.91
N ILE A 17 19.81 -7.28 -40.19
CA ILE A 17 20.08 -7.52 -38.77
C ILE A 17 19.00 -6.78 -37.98
N HIS A 18 18.03 -7.51 -37.44
CA HIS A 18 17.09 -6.97 -36.45
C HIS A 18 17.81 -6.80 -35.11
N THR A 19 18.20 -5.56 -34.78
CA THR A 19 18.58 -5.14 -33.43
C THR A 19 17.33 -5.06 -32.55
N ARG A 20 17.07 -6.13 -31.80
CA ARG A 20 15.94 -6.24 -30.85
C ARG A 20 16.33 -5.84 -29.42
N THR A 21 17.34 -4.97 -29.26
CA THR A 21 17.99 -4.63 -27.97
C THR A 21 17.71 -3.21 -27.47
N SER A 22 16.98 -2.35 -28.18
CA SER A 22 16.89 -0.92 -27.83
C SER A 22 15.78 -0.53 -26.85
N SER A 23 14.64 -1.23 -26.83
CA SER A 23 13.47 -0.79 -26.05
C SER A 23 13.61 -1.04 -24.54
N THR A 24 14.15 -2.20 -24.15
CA THR A 24 14.29 -2.60 -22.74
C THR A 24 15.36 -1.80 -22.00
N GLU A 25 16.45 -1.43 -22.69
CA GLU A 25 17.52 -0.61 -22.10
C GLU A 25 17.06 0.84 -21.87
N PHE A 26 16.30 1.39 -22.82
CA PHE A 26 15.76 2.75 -22.71
C PHE A 26 14.77 2.87 -21.53
N GLU A 27 13.81 1.94 -21.41
CA GLU A 27 12.87 1.91 -20.28
C GLU A 27 13.59 1.78 -18.93
N SER A 28 14.64 0.96 -18.86
CA SER A 28 15.44 0.80 -17.65
C SER A 28 16.17 2.09 -17.24
N HIS A 29 16.63 2.88 -18.21
CA HIS A 29 17.33 4.15 -17.96
C HIS A 29 16.37 5.23 -17.47
N THR A 30 15.21 5.38 -18.12
CA THR A 30 14.17 6.32 -17.70
C THR A 30 13.64 5.98 -16.30
N GLN A 31 13.52 4.69 -15.97
CA GLN A 31 13.08 4.25 -14.65
C GLN A 31 14.11 4.59 -13.57
N ARG A 32 15.41 4.38 -13.84
CA ARG A 32 16.49 4.76 -12.93
C ARG A 32 16.53 6.26 -12.68
N GLN A 33 16.34 7.07 -13.72
CA GLN A 33 16.30 8.53 -13.58
C GLN A 33 15.14 8.98 -12.67
N ARG A 34 13.93 8.46 -12.90
CA ARG A 34 12.77 8.74 -12.04
C ARG A 34 13.03 8.36 -10.58
N ASN A 35 13.67 7.21 -10.34
CA ASN A 35 14.04 6.80 -8.98
C ASN A 35 15.00 7.80 -8.33
N GLN A 36 16.01 8.26 -9.07
CA GLN A 36 16.98 9.23 -8.56
C GLN A 36 16.34 10.57 -8.23
N GLU A 37 15.45 11.09 -9.07
CA GLU A 37 14.71 12.34 -8.83
C GLU A 37 13.84 12.25 -7.56
N MET A 38 13.07 11.17 -7.44
CA MET A 38 12.25 10.90 -6.25
C MET A 38 13.12 10.76 -4.98
N LEU A 39 14.20 9.97 -5.03
CA LEU A 39 15.09 9.80 -3.88
C LEU A 39 15.76 11.11 -3.49
N SER A 40 16.15 11.95 -4.46
CA SER A 40 16.69 13.29 -4.20
C SER A 40 15.67 14.17 -3.49
N GLN A 41 14.39 14.14 -3.92
CA GLN A 41 13.32 14.86 -3.25
C GLN A 41 13.16 14.39 -1.79
N ILE A 42 13.08 13.08 -1.56
CA ILE A 42 12.96 12.50 -0.21
C ILE A 42 14.15 12.91 0.67
N ARG A 43 15.39 12.80 0.17
CA ARG A 43 16.60 13.21 0.90
C ARG A 43 16.57 14.68 1.31
N SER A 44 16.05 15.55 0.43
CA SER A 44 15.99 16.99 0.69
C SER A 44 14.89 17.40 1.67
N SER A 45 13.71 16.78 1.61
CA SER A 45 12.54 17.22 2.37
C SER A 45 12.35 16.44 3.68
N ALA A 46 12.58 15.12 3.66
CA ALA A 46 12.21 14.22 4.75
C ALA A 46 12.87 14.55 6.09
N PRO A 47 14.16 14.93 6.19
CA PRO A 47 14.76 15.29 7.47
C PRO A 47 14.02 16.44 8.18
N SER A 48 13.61 17.47 7.42
CA SER A 48 12.89 18.61 7.97
C SER A 48 11.47 18.24 8.41
N LEU A 49 10.78 17.39 7.65
CA LEU A 49 9.42 16.93 7.96
C LEU A 49 9.41 15.97 9.15
N LEU A 50 10.37 15.04 9.21
CA LEU A 50 10.59 14.17 10.37
C LEU A 50 10.84 14.98 11.64
N HIS A 51 11.72 15.98 11.56
CA HIS A 51 12.01 16.85 12.70
C HIS A 51 10.77 17.62 13.16
N LYS A 52 10.02 18.23 12.23
CA LYS A 52 8.77 18.94 12.55
C LYS A 52 7.75 18.03 13.24
N LEU A 53 7.56 16.82 12.71
CA LEU A 53 6.61 15.86 13.26
C LEU A 53 7.04 15.40 14.67
N GLN A 54 8.31 15.01 14.85
CA GLN A 54 8.83 14.51 16.13
C GLN A 54 8.91 15.57 17.24
N THR A 55 8.99 16.86 16.87
CA THR A 55 9.01 17.98 17.81
C THR A 55 7.63 18.60 18.05
N GLY A 56 6.58 18.07 17.42
CA GLY A 56 5.22 18.60 17.54
C GLY A 56 5.02 19.96 16.87
N LEU A 57 5.89 20.34 15.93
CA LEU A 57 5.76 21.58 15.14
C LEU A 57 4.82 21.43 13.93
N SER A 58 4.47 20.20 13.57
CA SER A 58 3.50 19.92 12.52
C SER A 58 2.08 20.31 12.95
N LYS A 59 1.33 20.96 12.05
CA LYS A 59 -0.06 21.39 12.33
C LYS A 59 -1.00 20.22 12.61
N LEU A 60 -0.77 19.12 11.90
CA LEU A 60 -1.42 17.84 12.09
C LEU A 60 -0.33 16.80 12.34
N PRO A 61 -0.59 15.71 13.08
CA PRO A 61 0.41 14.67 13.33
C PRO A 61 0.66 13.78 12.10
N VAL A 62 0.60 14.33 10.89
CA VAL A 62 0.88 13.68 9.60
C VAL A 62 1.64 14.66 8.71
N GLU A 63 2.68 14.15 8.05
CA GLU A 63 3.40 14.88 7.00
C GLU A 63 3.53 14.03 5.74
N LEU A 64 3.26 14.64 4.58
CA LEU A 64 3.42 14.00 3.28
C LEU A 64 4.86 14.17 2.80
N ILE A 65 5.59 13.06 2.70
CA ILE A 65 7.00 13.05 2.30
C ILE A 65 7.12 13.17 0.78
N TRP A 66 6.30 12.39 0.07
CA TRP A 66 6.32 12.32 -1.39
C TRP A 66 4.95 11.87 -1.90
N ALA A 67 4.58 12.34 -3.10
CA ALA A 67 3.41 11.86 -3.83
C ALA A 67 3.73 11.84 -5.32
N ALA A 68 3.13 10.90 -6.04
CA ALA A 68 3.33 10.76 -7.47
C ALA A 68 2.92 12.01 -8.28
N HIS A 69 2.01 12.83 -7.75
CA HIS A 69 1.68 14.15 -8.29
C HIS A 69 1.10 15.09 -7.21
N SER A 70 1.08 16.40 -7.48
CA SER A 70 0.61 17.43 -6.54
C SER A 70 -0.86 17.28 -6.14
N HIS A 71 -1.70 16.73 -7.01
CA HIS A 71 -3.15 16.57 -6.81
C HIS A 71 -3.55 15.32 -5.99
N TRP A 72 -2.59 14.51 -5.52
CA TRP A 72 -2.91 13.34 -4.69
C TRP A 72 -3.77 13.77 -3.49
N PRO A 73 -4.84 13.06 -3.08
CA PRO A 73 -5.25 11.72 -3.52
C PRO A 73 -6.21 11.72 -4.73
N LEU A 74 -6.49 12.86 -5.35
CA LEU A 74 -7.34 12.92 -6.55
C LEU A 74 -6.59 12.33 -7.75
N ARG A 75 -7.30 11.62 -8.62
CA ARG A 75 -6.69 11.09 -9.85
C ARG A 75 -6.23 12.25 -10.75
N TYR A 76 -5.08 12.07 -11.42
CA TYR A 76 -4.60 13.07 -12.37
C TYR A 76 -5.53 13.14 -13.59
N PRO A 77 -5.97 14.35 -14.04
CA PRO A 77 -7.00 14.50 -15.08
C PRO A 77 -6.64 13.97 -16.48
N ASN A 78 -5.40 13.54 -16.73
CA ASN A 78 -4.95 13.14 -18.07
C ASN A 78 -4.72 11.63 -18.27
N SER A 79 -5.23 10.75 -17.39
CA SER A 79 -5.23 9.31 -17.72
C SER A 79 -6.36 9.01 -18.70
N THR A 80 -5.98 8.94 -19.97
CA THR A 80 -6.75 8.51 -21.13
C THR A 80 -7.41 7.15 -20.90
N SER A 81 -8.60 7.19 -20.31
CA SER A 81 -9.61 6.13 -20.46
C SER A 81 -10.77 6.74 -21.22
N SER A 82 -10.85 6.40 -22.52
CA SER A 82 -11.98 6.53 -23.45
C SER A 82 -12.78 7.86 -23.49
N PRO A 83 -12.80 8.58 -24.64
CA PRO A 83 -13.46 9.89 -24.78
C PRO A 83 -15.00 9.84 -24.96
N THR A 84 -15.70 8.82 -24.43
CA THR A 84 -17.16 8.68 -24.63
C THR A 84 -18.01 8.92 -23.38
N ALA A 85 -17.42 9.22 -22.23
CA ALA A 85 -18.17 9.78 -21.10
C ALA A 85 -17.79 11.25 -20.97
N SER A 86 -18.62 12.16 -21.49
CA SER A 86 -18.57 13.56 -21.09
C SER A 86 -18.56 13.61 -19.56
N PRO A 87 -17.67 14.36 -18.90
CA PRO A 87 -17.72 14.52 -17.46
C PRO A 87 -18.99 15.31 -17.16
N SER A 88 -20.09 14.63 -16.85
CA SER A 88 -21.19 15.26 -16.16
C SER A 88 -20.61 15.74 -14.83
N SER A 89 -20.40 17.04 -14.73
CA SER A 89 -19.79 17.81 -13.65
C SER A 89 -20.54 17.72 -12.31
N GLY A 90 -21.32 16.66 -12.08
CA GLY A 90 -22.10 16.41 -10.86
C GLY A 90 -22.08 14.95 -10.34
N GLN A 91 -21.27 14.03 -10.89
CA GLN A 91 -21.22 12.63 -10.39
C GLN A 91 -20.03 12.33 -9.45
N TYR A 92 -18.94 13.12 -9.47
CA TYR A 92 -17.82 12.96 -8.52
C TYR A 92 -18.17 13.38 -7.07
N SER A 93 -19.33 13.99 -6.86
CA SER A 93 -19.81 14.44 -5.56
C SER A 93 -20.55 13.37 -4.75
N GLN A 94 -20.78 12.15 -5.28
CA GLN A 94 -21.66 11.16 -4.64
C GLN A 94 -20.96 9.93 -4.03
N ARG A 95 -19.72 9.60 -4.42
CA ARG A 95 -18.99 8.44 -3.85
C ARG A 95 -17.73 8.88 -3.10
N PRO A 96 -17.39 8.21 -1.98
CA PRO A 96 -16.17 8.55 -1.25
C PRO A 96 -14.91 8.26 -2.07
N ILE A 97 -13.87 9.04 -1.82
CA ILE A 97 -12.52 8.78 -2.33
C ILE A 97 -11.94 7.61 -1.54
N ARG A 98 -11.68 6.49 -2.21
CA ARG A 98 -11.24 5.25 -1.56
C ARG A 98 -9.72 5.16 -1.56
N ILE A 99 -9.12 5.10 -0.37
CA ILE A 99 -7.67 5.15 -0.21
C ILE A 99 -7.19 3.91 0.53
N SER A 100 -6.29 3.14 -0.07
CA SER A 100 -5.62 2.03 0.63
C SER A 100 -4.45 2.53 1.45
N ILE A 101 -4.38 2.13 2.72
CA ILE A 101 -3.31 2.51 3.65
C ILE A 101 -2.50 1.25 3.99
N LEU A 102 -1.23 1.23 3.60
CA LEU A 102 -0.28 0.20 4.03
C LEU A 102 0.65 0.78 5.10
N ASP A 103 0.33 0.53 6.37
CA ASP A 103 1.11 0.94 7.53
C ASP A 103 2.08 -0.17 7.97
N SER A 104 3.38 0.09 7.85
CA SER A 104 4.44 -0.86 8.22
C SER A 104 5.72 -0.15 8.62
N SER A 105 6.63 -0.88 9.26
CA SER A 105 7.96 -0.35 9.59
C SER A 105 8.90 -0.25 8.39
N PHE A 106 8.59 -0.93 7.27
CA PHE A 106 9.38 -0.96 6.03
C PHE A 106 10.89 -1.08 6.24
N ASN A 107 11.32 -2.07 7.04
CA ASN A 107 12.71 -2.21 7.50
C ASN A 107 13.30 -3.60 7.19
N PRO A 108 13.54 -3.96 5.92
CA PRO A 108 13.19 -3.20 4.70
C PRO A 108 11.79 -3.53 4.18
N PRO A 109 11.24 -2.79 3.19
CA PRO A 109 10.11 -3.27 2.39
C PRO A 109 10.45 -4.61 1.71
N THR A 110 9.43 -5.45 1.50
CA THR A 110 9.57 -6.81 0.94
C THR A 110 8.56 -7.02 -0.18
N LEU A 111 8.69 -8.13 -0.93
CA LEU A 111 7.68 -8.51 -1.93
C LEU A 111 6.30 -8.75 -1.31
N ALA A 112 6.21 -9.08 -0.02
CA ALA A 112 4.93 -9.14 0.69
C ALA A 112 4.27 -7.74 0.75
N HIS A 113 5.06 -6.69 1.03
CA HIS A 113 4.55 -5.32 1.05
C HIS A 113 4.09 -4.87 -0.34
N LEU A 114 4.83 -5.24 -1.39
CA LEU A 114 4.44 -4.96 -2.77
C LEU A 114 3.11 -5.65 -3.12
N ALA A 115 2.97 -6.94 -2.77
CA ALA A 115 1.74 -7.69 -3.00
C ALA A 115 0.55 -7.10 -2.23
N LEU A 116 0.76 -6.67 -0.97
CA LEU A 116 -0.28 -5.99 -0.18
C LEU A 116 -0.69 -4.65 -0.79
N ALA A 117 0.28 -3.81 -1.19
CA ALA A 117 -0.01 -2.51 -1.79
C ALA A 117 -0.77 -2.61 -3.13
N ASN A 118 -0.51 -3.68 -3.89
CA ASN A 118 -1.18 -3.98 -5.15
C ASN A 118 -2.40 -4.90 -5.02
N SER A 119 -2.80 -5.24 -3.79
CA SER A 119 -4.01 -6.05 -3.61
C SER A 119 -5.25 -5.29 -4.10
N PRO A 120 -6.17 -5.96 -4.80
CA PRO A 120 -7.37 -5.31 -5.31
C PRO A 120 -8.27 -4.90 -4.16
N ARG A 121 -9.11 -3.90 -4.42
CA ARG A 121 -10.13 -3.51 -3.45
C ARG A 121 -11.17 -4.62 -3.31
N PRO A 122 -11.69 -4.89 -2.10
CA PRO A 122 -12.81 -5.80 -1.94
C PRO A 122 -14.06 -5.33 -2.71
N ARG A 123 -14.75 -6.25 -3.40
CA ARG A 123 -16.03 -5.98 -4.10
C ARG A 123 -17.20 -6.16 -3.13
N TYR A 124 -17.98 -5.09 -2.96
CA TYR A 124 -19.21 -5.15 -2.19
C TYR A 124 -20.41 -5.51 -3.07
N THR A 125 -21.36 -6.26 -2.51
CA THR A 125 -22.64 -6.63 -3.15
C THR A 125 -23.40 -5.43 -3.71
N SER A 126 -23.32 -4.27 -3.04
CA SER A 126 -23.96 -3.03 -3.49
C SER A 126 -23.35 -2.41 -4.77
N GLU A 127 -22.20 -2.90 -5.23
CA GLU A 127 -21.47 -2.36 -6.39
C GLU A 127 -21.64 -3.24 -7.65
N GLN A 128 -22.52 -4.26 -7.61
CA GLN A 128 -22.70 -5.25 -8.69
C GLN A 128 -23.34 -4.71 -10.00
N GLY A 129 -23.52 -3.39 -10.15
CA GLY A 129 -24.15 -2.79 -11.34
C GLY A 129 -23.22 -2.03 -12.29
N ASP A 130 -21.97 -1.71 -11.89
CA ASP A 130 -21.22 -0.60 -12.51
C ASP A 130 -20.01 -1.00 -13.37
N SER A 131 -19.63 -2.28 -13.46
CA SER A 131 -18.46 -2.70 -14.25
C SER A 131 -18.52 -4.18 -14.67
N ASP A 132 -19.10 -4.43 -15.84
CA ASP A 132 -19.19 -5.75 -16.49
C ASP A 132 -17.89 -6.13 -17.27
N CYS A 133 -16.77 -5.44 -17.01
CA CYS A 133 -15.52 -5.64 -17.73
C CYS A 133 -14.60 -6.72 -17.13
N GLY A 134 -15.04 -7.51 -16.15
CA GLY A 134 -14.28 -8.63 -15.58
C GLY A 134 -13.04 -8.24 -14.74
N GLU A 135 -12.56 -7.00 -14.80
CA GLU A 135 -11.36 -6.56 -14.07
C GLU A 135 -11.62 -6.26 -12.58
N PRO A 136 -10.75 -6.70 -11.66
CA PRO A 136 -10.93 -6.46 -10.22
C PRO A 136 -10.88 -4.96 -9.91
N PRO A 137 -11.70 -4.46 -8.96
CA PRO A 137 -11.73 -3.03 -8.69
C PRO A 137 -10.46 -2.63 -7.94
N ASP A 138 -10.00 -1.40 -8.19
CA ASP A 138 -8.86 -0.81 -7.47
C ASP A 138 -9.32 0.36 -6.60
N TYR A 139 -8.40 0.83 -5.77
CA TYR A 139 -8.53 2.03 -4.96
C TYR A 139 -8.36 3.28 -5.82
N ASP A 140 -8.89 4.41 -5.36
CA ASP A 140 -8.69 5.68 -6.05
C ASP A 140 -7.28 6.23 -5.79
N ALA A 141 -6.71 5.96 -4.60
CA ALA A 141 -5.34 6.30 -4.24
C ALA A 141 -4.71 5.28 -3.28
N LYS A 142 -3.38 5.24 -3.21
CA LYS A 142 -2.61 4.37 -2.31
C LYS A 142 -1.68 5.21 -1.42
N LEU A 143 -1.59 4.88 -0.13
CA LEU A 143 -0.70 5.52 0.83
C LEU A 143 0.19 4.47 1.50
N LEU A 144 1.51 4.64 1.36
CA LEU A 144 2.50 3.95 2.19
C LEU A 144 2.76 4.80 3.44
N LEU A 145 2.47 4.25 4.61
CA LEU A 145 2.48 5.00 5.86
C LEU A 145 3.55 4.48 6.81
N LEU A 146 4.38 5.38 7.33
CA LEU A 146 5.38 5.07 8.35
C LEU A 146 5.07 5.79 9.66
N SER A 147 4.67 5.03 10.68
CA SER A 147 4.53 5.59 12.03
C SER A 147 5.88 5.83 12.69
N VAL A 148 6.16 7.07 13.11
CA VAL A 148 7.39 7.46 13.83
C VAL A 148 7.33 7.09 15.33
N LYS A 149 6.15 6.74 15.82
CA LYS A 149 5.88 6.28 17.19
C LYS A 149 5.04 5.02 17.14
N ASN A 150 5.69 3.87 16.98
CA ASN A 150 5.01 2.59 17.07
C ASN A 150 4.82 2.17 18.53
N ALA A 151 3.60 1.77 18.90
CA ALA A 151 3.25 1.35 20.27
C ALA A 151 4.18 0.25 20.84
N ASP A 152 4.69 -0.64 19.98
CA ASP A 152 5.44 -1.84 20.40
C ASP A 152 6.91 -1.86 19.95
N LYS A 153 7.40 -0.87 19.19
CA LYS A 153 8.70 -0.96 18.50
C LYS A 153 9.52 0.31 18.61
N SER A 154 10.64 0.22 19.34
CA SER A 154 11.77 1.14 19.23
C SER A 154 12.76 0.68 18.14
N LEU A 155 13.51 1.63 17.58
CA LEU A 155 14.61 1.33 16.65
C LEU A 155 15.68 0.52 17.38
N LYS A 156 16.06 -0.64 16.83
CA LYS A 156 17.13 -1.48 17.38
C LYS A 156 18.47 -1.14 16.73
N PRO A 157 19.61 -1.36 17.42
CA PRO A 157 20.92 -1.30 16.77
C PRO A 157 20.96 -2.19 15.53
N GLY A 158 21.40 -1.64 14.40
CA GLY A 158 21.39 -2.34 13.09
C GLY A 158 20.10 -2.18 12.28
N ASP A 159 19.08 -1.49 12.79
CA ASP A 159 17.92 -1.09 11.98
C ASP A 159 18.28 0.06 11.03
N ALA A 160 17.63 0.09 9.86
CA ALA A 160 17.69 1.25 8.98
C ALA A 160 17.05 2.46 9.68
N THR A 161 17.66 3.63 9.47
CA THR A 161 17.15 4.92 9.94
C THR A 161 15.80 5.26 9.29
N TYR A 162 15.07 6.23 9.85
CA TYR A 162 13.82 6.70 9.23
C TYR A 162 14.04 7.19 7.80
N LEU A 163 15.12 7.93 7.53
CA LEU A 163 15.43 8.40 6.18
C LEU A 163 15.65 7.24 5.21
N GLN A 164 16.47 6.26 5.59
CA GLN A 164 16.73 5.08 4.75
C GLN A 164 15.47 4.26 4.49
N ARG A 165 14.57 4.15 5.48
CA ARG A 165 13.25 3.52 5.29
C ARG A 165 12.40 4.29 4.30
N LEU A 166 12.34 5.62 4.40
CA LEU A 166 11.60 6.47 3.47
C LEU A 166 12.16 6.38 2.04
N GLU A 167 13.47 6.29 1.87
CA GLU A 167 14.09 6.06 0.57
C GLU A 167 13.70 4.70 -0.02
N MET A 168 13.79 3.62 0.78
CA MET A 168 13.31 2.30 0.34
C MET A 168 11.80 2.27 0.08
N MET A 169 11.00 3.02 0.82
CA MET A 169 9.56 3.20 0.55
C MET A 169 9.33 3.94 -0.77
N GLY A 170 10.18 4.91 -1.12
CA GLY A 170 10.20 5.55 -2.45
C GLY A 170 10.34 4.50 -3.55
N LEU A 171 11.37 3.66 -3.45
CA LEU A 171 11.60 2.57 -4.40
C LEU A 171 10.40 1.61 -4.49
N LEU A 172 9.82 1.23 -3.34
CA LEU A 172 8.60 0.43 -3.31
C LEU A 172 7.41 1.12 -3.99
N ALA A 173 7.21 2.42 -3.78
CA ALA A 173 6.12 3.19 -4.39
C ALA A 173 6.24 3.20 -5.92
N GLN A 174 7.47 3.21 -6.45
CA GLN A 174 7.70 3.06 -7.86
C GLN A 174 7.39 1.65 -8.38
N ASP A 175 7.75 0.60 -7.62
CA ASP A 175 7.40 -0.77 -7.99
C ASP A 175 5.88 -1.02 -7.94
N VAL A 176 5.16 -0.34 -7.03
CA VAL A 176 3.68 -0.29 -7.01
C VAL A 176 3.14 0.38 -8.27
N HIS A 177 3.80 1.44 -8.75
CA HIS A 177 3.41 2.19 -9.93
C HIS A 177 3.60 1.40 -11.24
N THR A 178 4.67 0.61 -11.35
CA THR A 178 4.99 -0.16 -12.57
C THR A 178 4.39 -1.57 -12.58
N HIS A 179 3.66 -1.96 -11.54
CA HIS A 179 3.13 -3.31 -11.42
C HIS A 179 2.05 -3.57 -12.49
N PRO A 180 2.10 -4.71 -13.23
CA PRO A 180 1.14 -5.00 -14.31
C PRO A 180 -0.33 -5.05 -13.87
N ALA A 181 -0.56 -5.41 -12.61
CA ALA A 181 -1.90 -5.45 -12.00
C ALA A 181 -2.43 -4.07 -11.56
N SER A 182 -1.67 -2.99 -11.77
CA SER A 182 -2.04 -1.63 -11.36
C SER A 182 -2.82 -0.95 -12.50
N HIS A 183 -4.12 -1.22 -12.56
CA HIS A 183 -5.02 -0.68 -13.60
C HIS A 183 -5.22 0.84 -13.52
N HIS A 184 -4.95 1.42 -12.34
CA HIS A 184 -5.00 2.86 -12.09
C HIS A 184 -3.65 3.39 -11.61
N GLY A 185 -2.58 2.80 -12.17
CA GLY A 185 -1.20 3.20 -11.94
C GLY A 185 -1.07 4.73 -11.88
N HIS A 186 -0.23 5.16 -10.94
CA HIS A 186 0.24 6.54 -10.73
C HIS A 186 -0.35 7.34 -9.55
N ASN A 187 -1.27 6.82 -8.72
CA ASN A 187 -1.80 7.60 -7.58
C ASN A 187 -1.34 7.08 -6.20
N VAL A 188 -0.02 7.02 -6.00
CA VAL A 188 0.61 6.56 -4.75
C VAL A 188 1.32 7.72 -4.03
N ALA A 189 1.31 7.67 -2.70
CA ALA A 189 2.05 8.61 -1.86
C ALA A 189 2.72 7.93 -0.66
N ILE A 190 3.64 8.66 -0.03
CA ILE A 190 4.37 8.28 1.17
C ILE A 190 4.14 9.36 2.23
N ALA A 191 3.68 8.95 3.40
CA ALA A 191 3.53 9.84 4.55
C ALA A 191 4.14 9.26 5.82
N ILE A 192 4.49 10.15 6.73
CA ILE A 192 4.85 9.83 8.11
C ILE A 192 3.73 10.29 9.05
N ILE A 193 3.54 9.56 10.15
CA ILE A 193 2.49 9.83 11.13
C ILE A 193 3.02 9.65 12.56
N ASP A 194 2.64 10.56 13.46
CA ASP A 194 2.89 10.44 14.89
C ASP A 194 1.60 10.06 15.62
N GLU A 195 1.18 8.81 15.39
CA GLU A 195 0.02 8.22 16.06
C GLU A 195 0.27 6.71 16.20
N PRO A 196 0.23 6.16 17.43
CA PRO A 196 0.55 4.75 17.66
C PRO A 196 -0.61 3.80 17.32
N THR A 197 -1.87 4.23 17.47
CA THR A 197 -3.04 3.35 17.37
C THR A 197 -3.69 3.39 15.98
N PHE A 198 -4.30 2.29 15.53
CA PHE A 198 -5.01 2.27 14.24
C PHE A 198 -6.22 3.21 14.22
N VAL A 199 -7.01 3.23 15.30
CA VAL A 199 -8.15 4.14 15.43
C VAL A 199 -7.68 5.60 15.42
N GLY A 200 -6.61 5.92 16.14
CA GLY A 200 -6.01 7.25 16.09
C GLY A 200 -5.56 7.61 14.67
N LYS A 201 -4.85 6.69 13.98
CA LYS A 201 -4.37 6.91 12.62
C LYS A 201 -5.52 7.18 11.66
N SER A 202 -6.61 6.41 11.74
CA SER A 202 -7.84 6.63 10.97
C SER A 202 -8.33 8.07 11.14
N ARG A 203 -8.55 8.50 12.38
CA ARG A 203 -9.05 9.85 12.70
C ARG A 203 -8.12 10.96 12.17
N VAL A 204 -6.83 10.82 12.43
CA VAL A 204 -5.82 11.82 12.02
C VAL A 204 -5.72 11.91 10.50
N LEU A 205 -5.73 10.76 9.80
CA LEU A 205 -5.67 10.72 8.34
C LEU A 205 -6.95 11.30 7.71
N GLN A 206 -8.12 11.01 8.25
CA GLN A 206 -9.38 11.61 7.81
C GLN A 206 -9.32 13.14 7.89
N GLU A 207 -8.85 13.70 9.01
CA GLU A 207 -8.70 15.14 9.18
C GLU A 207 -7.65 15.73 8.21
N TYR A 208 -6.51 15.06 8.06
CA TYR A 208 -5.48 15.46 7.11
C TYR A 208 -6.01 15.51 5.67
N LEU A 209 -6.74 14.48 5.25
CA LEU A 209 -7.30 14.37 3.91
C LEU A 209 -8.40 15.41 3.68
N ARG A 210 -9.24 15.67 4.68
CA ARG A 210 -10.26 16.73 4.62
C ARG A 210 -9.63 18.10 4.37
N VAL A 211 -8.60 18.46 5.14
CA VAL A 211 -7.86 19.73 4.96
C VAL A 211 -7.19 19.79 3.59
N ARG A 212 -6.57 18.68 3.17
CA ARG A 212 -5.87 18.59 1.89
C ARG A 212 -6.83 18.73 0.70
N LEU A 213 -7.94 18.01 0.70
CA LEU A 213 -8.94 18.05 -0.37
C LEU A 213 -9.59 19.44 -0.49
N ALA A 214 -9.85 20.10 0.65
CA ALA A 214 -10.29 21.49 0.65
C ALA A 214 -9.27 22.44 -0.01
N SER A 215 -7.97 22.19 0.17
CA SER A 215 -6.91 22.99 -0.50
C SER A 215 -6.74 22.71 -1.99
N LEU A 216 -7.21 21.56 -2.47
CA LEU A 216 -7.13 21.15 -3.88
C LEU A 216 -8.38 21.51 -4.68
N SER A 217 -9.48 21.83 -4.01
CA SER A 217 -10.75 22.19 -4.66
C SER A 217 -10.72 23.66 -5.08
N PRO A 218 -10.99 23.99 -6.37
CA PRO A 218 -11.13 25.38 -6.77
C PRO A 218 -12.30 26.01 -6.01
N THR A 219 -12.10 27.24 -5.52
CA THR A 219 -13.08 28.01 -4.75
C THR A 219 -14.49 27.90 -5.33
N PRO A 220 -15.53 27.63 -4.52
CA PRO A 220 -16.90 27.65 -5.00
C PRO A 220 -17.22 29.03 -5.57
N SER A 221 -17.81 29.08 -6.76
CA SER A 221 -18.36 30.32 -7.29
C SER A 221 -19.37 30.88 -6.29
N PRO A 222 -19.42 32.20 -6.06
CA PRO A 222 -20.29 32.85 -5.07
C PRO A 222 -21.81 32.75 -5.37
N ALA A 223 -22.22 31.91 -6.32
CA ALA A 223 -23.62 31.66 -6.68
C ALA A 223 -24.25 30.46 -5.92
N ASP A 224 -23.46 29.61 -5.26
CA ASP A 224 -23.93 28.40 -4.54
C ASP A 224 -23.78 28.54 -3.00
N SER A 225 -24.15 29.70 -2.46
CA SER A 225 -23.94 30.07 -1.04
C SER A 225 -24.81 29.36 0.00
N ASP A 226 -25.67 28.42 -0.41
CA ASP A 226 -26.55 27.65 0.50
C ASP A 226 -26.18 26.16 0.64
N SER A 227 -25.15 25.69 -0.07
CA SER A 227 -24.63 24.34 0.15
C SER A 227 -23.54 24.40 1.20
N GLU A 228 -23.81 23.89 2.41
CA GLU A 228 -22.77 23.54 3.38
C GLU A 228 -21.61 22.88 2.65
N VAL A 229 -20.37 23.29 2.92
CA VAL A 229 -19.15 22.78 2.28
C VAL A 229 -19.00 21.28 2.62
N GLN A 230 -19.75 20.43 1.92
CA GLN A 230 -19.64 18.99 2.00
C GLN A 230 -18.39 18.60 1.22
N GLY A 231 -17.26 18.59 1.92
CA GLY A 231 -16.01 18.05 1.39
C GLY A 231 -16.23 16.61 0.90
N HIS A 232 -15.45 16.18 -0.10
CA HIS A 232 -15.53 14.81 -0.59
C HIS A 232 -15.26 13.82 0.55
N PRO A 233 -16.22 12.93 0.92
CA PRO A 233 -15.98 11.95 1.97
C PRO A 233 -14.83 11.03 1.54
N THR A 234 -14.01 10.58 2.48
CA THR A 234 -12.94 9.61 2.20
C THR A 234 -13.18 8.32 2.95
N GLN A 235 -12.86 7.21 2.31
CA GLN A 235 -12.97 5.88 2.85
C GLN A 235 -11.57 5.27 2.93
N LEU A 236 -11.13 4.89 4.14
CA LEU A 236 -9.77 4.39 4.36
C LEU A 236 -9.77 2.88 4.50
N SER A 237 -8.98 2.17 3.70
CA SER A 237 -8.81 0.72 3.83
C SER A 237 -7.41 0.40 4.34
N PHE A 238 -7.30 0.04 5.62
CA PHE A 238 -6.04 -0.38 6.21
C PHE A 238 -5.71 -1.81 5.80
N ILE A 239 -4.65 -1.96 5.01
CA ILE A 239 -4.16 -3.26 4.55
C ILE A 239 -3.18 -3.79 5.59
N VAL A 240 -3.53 -4.91 6.23
CA VAL A 240 -2.80 -5.46 7.38
C VAL A 240 -2.55 -6.96 7.23
N GLY A 241 -1.59 -7.49 7.98
CA GLY A 241 -1.44 -8.93 8.19
C GLY A 241 -2.21 -9.39 9.44
N LEU A 242 -2.41 -10.70 9.56
CA LEU A 242 -3.14 -11.31 10.68
C LEU A 242 -2.60 -10.89 12.06
N ASP A 243 -1.28 -10.90 12.27
CA ASP A 243 -0.66 -10.48 13.54
C ASP A 243 -0.99 -9.03 13.92
N THR A 244 -1.24 -8.17 12.94
CA THR A 244 -1.62 -6.77 13.16
C THR A 244 -3.12 -6.65 13.40
N LEU A 245 -3.94 -7.46 12.72
CA LEU A 245 -5.38 -7.54 12.99
C LEU A 245 -5.64 -7.99 14.43
N GLU A 246 -4.90 -8.98 14.94
CA GLU A 246 -5.02 -9.40 16.33
C GLU A 246 -4.67 -8.29 17.33
N ARG A 247 -3.68 -7.44 17.00
CA ARG A 247 -3.35 -6.26 17.82
C ARG A 247 -4.44 -5.19 17.77
N LEU A 248 -5.13 -5.03 16.65
CA LEU A 248 -6.27 -4.11 16.54
C LEU A 248 -7.35 -4.44 17.57
N PHE A 249 -7.56 -5.74 17.83
CA PHE A 249 -8.52 -6.27 18.81
C PHE A 249 -7.91 -6.51 20.20
N SER A 250 -6.75 -5.94 20.52
CA SER A 250 -6.15 -6.07 21.84
C SER A 250 -6.54 -4.88 22.73
N PRO A 251 -7.31 -5.09 23.82
CA PRO A 251 -7.77 -4.00 24.69
C PRO A 251 -6.66 -3.13 25.28
N ARG A 252 -5.44 -3.66 25.41
CA ARG A 252 -4.29 -2.93 25.96
C ARG A 252 -3.91 -1.64 25.21
N TYR A 253 -4.36 -1.49 23.96
CA TYR A 253 -4.12 -0.28 23.16
C TYR A 253 -5.24 0.77 23.31
N TYR A 254 -6.27 0.50 24.12
CA TYR A 254 -7.45 1.33 24.30
C TYR A 254 -7.63 1.72 25.77
N THR A 255 -6.52 2.06 26.43
CA THR A 255 -6.55 2.54 27.81
C THR A 255 -7.30 3.87 27.87
N PRO A 256 -8.17 4.08 28.89
CA PRO A 256 -8.87 5.35 29.07
C PRO A 256 -7.89 6.52 29.13
N ALA A 257 -8.30 7.67 28.60
CA ALA A 257 -7.54 8.89 28.80
C ALA A 257 -7.54 9.28 30.29
N PRO A 258 -6.50 9.97 30.78
CA PRO A 258 -6.48 10.45 32.16
C PRO A 258 -7.71 11.33 32.45
N GLY A 259 -8.54 10.94 33.42
CA GLY A 259 -9.77 11.67 33.80
C GLY A 259 -11.06 11.14 33.18
N GLU A 260 -11.01 10.06 32.38
CA GLU A 260 -12.21 9.32 31.98
C GLU A 260 -12.71 8.41 33.12
N ASP A 261 -13.98 8.02 33.03
CA ASP A 261 -14.65 7.16 34.02
C ASP A 261 -13.91 5.81 34.18
N GLU A 262 -13.28 5.62 35.34
CA GLU A 262 -12.53 4.40 35.68
C GLU A 262 -13.39 3.13 35.67
N SER A 263 -14.72 3.25 35.65
CA SER A 263 -15.63 2.10 35.53
C SER A 263 -15.66 1.49 34.11
N VAL A 264 -15.19 2.23 33.09
CA VAL A 264 -15.15 1.74 31.71
C VAL A 264 -13.91 0.89 31.48
N THR A 265 -14.13 -0.36 31.09
CA THR A 265 -13.04 -1.31 30.81
C THR A 265 -12.34 -0.98 29.48
N ALA A 266 -11.08 -1.40 29.35
CA ALA A 266 -10.32 -1.25 28.11
C ALA A 266 -10.98 -1.98 26.90
N GLU A 267 -11.70 -3.09 27.15
CA GLU A 267 -12.47 -3.79 26.11
C GLU A 267 -13.65 -2.94 25.63
N GLN A 268 -14.39 -2.29 26.53
CA GLN A 268 -15.49 -1.39 26.16
C GLN A 268 -14.99 -0.18 25.36
N ASN A 269 -13.86 0.41 25.78
CA ASN A 269 -13.21 1.48 25.01
C ASN A 269 -12.79 1.02 23.63
N MET A 270 -12.19 -0.17 23.53
CA MET A 270 -11.84 -0.78 22.25
C MET A 270 -13.06 -0.96 21.36
N ILE A 271 -14.14 -1.58 21.88
CA ILE A 271 -15.37 -1.81 21.12
C ILE A 271 -15.96 -0.49 20.64
N SER A 272 -16.02 0.53 21.50
CA SER A 272 -16.52 1.87 21.16
C SER A 272 -15.67 2.53 20.06
N ALA A 273 -14.35 2.51 20.22
CA ALA A 273 -13.39 3.08 19.30
C ALA A 273 -13.44 2.41 17.91
N LEU A 274 -13.48 1.07 17.88
CA LEU A 274 -13.61 0.30 16.64
C LEU A 274 -15.00 0.45 16.01
N SER A 275 -16.07 0.50 16.82
CA SER A 275 -17.43 0.76 16.30
C SER A 275 -17.48 2.07 15.54
N ARG A 276 -16.92 3.15 16.09
CA ARG A 276 -16.83 4.45 15.40
C ARG A 276 -15.97 4.35 14.14
N MET A 277 -14.78 3.76 14.25
CA MET A 277 -13.86 3.64 13.13
C MET A 277 -14.50 2.91 11.93
N LEU A 278 -15.18 1.79 12.19
CA LEU A 278 -15.73 0.92 11.16
C LEU A 278 -17.15 1.33 10.71
N SER A 279 -17.82 2.23 11.42
CA SER A 279 -19.13 2.71 11.01
C SER A 279 -19.04 3.59 9.75
N PRO A 280 -19.94 3.43 8.77
CA PRO A 280 -19.96 4.27 7.58
C PRO A 280 -20.18 5.75 7.92
N TYR A 281 -19.70 6.63 7.04
CA TYR A 281 -20.00 8.05 7.09
C TYR A 281 -21.52 8.29 6.91
N PRO A 282 -22.13 9.29 7.58
CA PRO A 282 -21.53 10.24 8.52
C PRO A 282 -21.48 9.75 9.98
N SER A 283 -21.96 8.54 10.26
CA SER A 283 -22.05 8.01 11.63
C SER A 283 -20.70 7.59 12.24
N GLY A 284 -19.68 7.38 11.41
CA GLY A 284 -18.33 7.02 11.83
C GLY A 284 -17.27 7.43 10.83
N ASP A 285 -16.09 6.82 10.93
CA ASP A 285 -14.90 7.21 10.17
C ASP A 285 -14.83 6.56 8.77
N ASP A 286 -15.80 5.72 8.39
CA ASP A 286 -15.82 4.97 7.12
C ASP A 286 -14.47 4.28 6.82
N SER A 287 -13.90 3.64 7.84
CA SER A 287 -12.67 2.87 7.71
C SER A 287 -12.96 1.38 7.58
N LEU A 288 -12.07 0.69 6.87
CA LEU A 288 -12.11 -0.73 6.61
C LEU A 288 -10.76 -1.35 6.95
N ILE A 289 -10.79 -2.63 7.28
CA ILE A 289 -9.59 -3.44 7.46
C ILE A 289 -9.58 -4.53 6.39
N VAL A 290 -8.49 -4.60 5.64
CA VAL A 290 -8.26 -5.64 4.64
C VAL A 290 -7.08 -6.47 5.11
N CYS A 291 -7.38 -7.66 5.62
CA CYS A 291 -6.40 -8.52 6.26
C CYS A 291 -5.94 -9.64 5.31
N ALA A 292 -4.65 -9.68 5.00
CA ALA A 292 -4.07 -10.79 4.27
C ALA A 292 -3.95 -12.04 5.14
N ARG A 293 -4.45 -13.17 4.62
CA ARG A 293 -4.20 -14.49 5.19
C ARG A 293 -2.75 -14.87 4.96
N ARG A 294 -2.17 -15.59 5.92
CA ARG A 294 -0.91 -16.30 5.70
C ARG A 294 -1.27 -17.69 5.21
N ALA A 295 -0.61 -18.16 4.15
CA ALA A 295 -0.78 -19.52 3.67
C ALA A 295 -0.45 -20.49 4.81
N VAL A 296 -1.46 -21.22 5.27
CA VAL A 296 -1.29 -22.31 6.24
C VAL A 296 -0.75 -23.49 5.45
N THR A 297 0.49 -23.89 5.70
CA THR A 297 1.01 -25.17 5.19
C THR A 297 0.10 -26.29 5.68
N LEU A 298 -0.41 -27.07 4.73
CA LEU A 298 -1.48 -28.06 4.85
C LEU A 298 -1.42 -29.02 6.04
N SER A 299 -2.64 -29.50 6.35
CA SER A 299 -3.08 -30.68 7.12
C SER A 299 -3.02 -30.60 8.66
N SER A 300 -4.25 -30.66 9.22
CA SER A 300 -4.64 -30.64 10.64
C SER A 300 -4.22 -29.38 11.40
N ASP A 301 -4.99 -28.32 11.28
CA ASP A 301 -5.25 -27.43 12.41
C ASP A 301 -6.45 -26.55 12.06
N VAL A 302 -7.53 -26.70 12.83
CA VAL A 302 -8.51 -25.62 12.98
C VAL A 302 -7.68 -24.44 13.44
N ALA A 303 -7.42 -23.46 12.56
CA ALA A 303 -6.67 -22.26 12.91
C ALA A 303 -7.24 -21.78 14.26
N PRO A 304 -6.44 -21.71 15.34
CA PRO A 304 -6.98 -21.39 16.64
C PRO A 304 -7.73 -20.07 16.48
N LYS A 305 -9.05 -20.11 16.72
CA LYS A 305 -9.86 -18.89 16.73
C LYS A 305 -9.29 -18.05 17.84
N SER A 306 -8.45 -17.10 17.47
CA SER A 306 -7.92 -16.11 18.40
C SER A 306 -9.13 -15.43 19.03
N ALA A 307 -9.27 -15.47 20.36
CA ALA A 307 -10.40 -14.85 21.07
C ALA A 307 -10.60 -13.37 20.65
N CYS A 308 -9.52 -12.71 20.21
CA CYS A 308 -9.53 -11.38 19.62
C CYS A 308 -10.40 -11.27 18.35
N LEU A 309 -10.39 -12.28 17.47
CA LEU A 309 -11.18 -12.27 16.22
C LEU A 309 -12.65 -12.60 16.47
N GLU A 310 -12.97 -13.35 17.54
CA GLU A 310 -14.35 -13.63 17.93
C GLU A 310 -15.13 -12.36 18.25
N ILE A 311 -14.45 -11.31 18.74
CA ILE A 311 -15.06 -9.99 18.96
C ILE A 311 -15.54 -9.40 17.62
N GLY A 312 -14.72 -9.48 16.57
CA GLY A 312 -15.10 -9.01 15.23
C GLY A 312 -16.31 -9.75 14.67
N GLU A 313 -16.37 -11.07 14.85
CA GLU A 313 -17.53 -11.89 14.46
C GLU A 313 -18.78 -11.51 15.28
N ARG A 314 -18.65 -11.40 16.62
CA ARG A 314 -19.74 -11.05 17.56
C ARG A 314 -20.33 -9.66 17.27
N MET A 315 -19.49 -8.70 16.89
CA MET A 315 -19.90 -7.34 16.55
C MET A 315 -20.41 -7.21 15.11
N GLY A 316 -20.34 -8.28 14.30
CA GLY A 316 -20.80 -8.27 12.91
C GLY A 316 -19.87 -7.55 11.92
N TRP A 317 -18.62 -7.26 12.30
CA TRP A 317 -17.66 -6.57 11.44
C TRP A 317 -17.02 -7.48 10.39
N MET A 318 -17.04 -8.80 10.60
CA MET A 318 -16.53 -9.82 9.68
C MET A 318 -17.40 -11.08 9.71
N LYS A 319 -17.31 -11.91 8.66
CA LYS A 319 -17.98 -13.22 8.61
C LYS A 319 -17.48 -14.14 9.71
N SER A 320 -18.41 -14.90 10.30
CA SER A 320 -18.03 -16.02 11.14
C SER A 320 -17.44 -17.15 10.32
N GLY A 321 -16.28 -17.68 10.76
CA GLY A 321 -15.58 -18.79 10.09
C GLY A 321 -16.29 -20.15 10.11
N THR A 322 -17.62 -20.21 10.29
CA THR A 322 -18.42 -21.44 10.45
C THR A 322 -19.21 -21.88 9.21
N ARG A 323 -19.07 -21.21 8.06
CA ARG A 323 -19.52 -21.83 6.79
C ARG A 323 -18.42 -22.75 6.27
N GLN A 324 -18.63 -24.04 6.51
CA GLN A 324 -18.09 -25.11 5.67
C GLN A 324 -18.46 -24.74 4.23
N ASP A 325 -17.47 -24.44 3.40
CA ASP A 325 -17.65 -24.40 1.95
C ASP A 325 -18.22 -25.75 1.57
N SER A 326 -19.51 -25.77 1.30
CA SER A 326 -20.17 -26.94 0.76
C SER A 326 -19.59 -27.10 -0.62
N GLU A 327 -18.78 -28.12 -0.80
CA GLU A 327 -18.28 -28.59 -2.08
C GLU A 327 -19.47 -28.76 -3.04
N GLU A 328 -19.71 -27.76 -3.90
CA GLU A 328 -20.27 -28.03 -5.21
C GLU A 328 -19.10 -28.27 -6.16
N SER A 329 -18.82 -29.56 -6.30
CA SER A 329 -18.00 -30.21 -7.31
C SER A 329 -18.11 -29.56 -8.69
N GLY A 330 -16.97 -29.16 -9.27
CA GLY A 330 -16.86 -28.76 -10.67
C GLY A 330 -15.42 -28.41 -11.05
N GLU A 331 -14.76 -29.34 -11.72
CA GLU A 331 -13.36 -29.36 -12.17
C GLU A 331 -12.85 -28.07 -12.86
N GLY A 332 -11.59 -27.70 -12.59
CA GLY A 332 -10.81 -26.82 -13.48
C GLY A 332 -9.71 -26.00 -12.79
N LEU A 333 -8.45 -26.43 -12.92
CA LEU A 333 -7.26 -25.65 -12.55
C LEU A 333 -7.23 -24.29 -13.28
N HIS A 334 -7.44 -23.20 -12.54
CA HIS A 334 -6.77 -21.92 -12.74
C HIS A 334 -6.95 -21.08 -11.47
N GLY A 335 -5.85 -20.54 -10.92
CA GLY A 335 -5.86 -19.67 -9.74
C GLY A 335 -6.69 -18.40 -10.01
N SER A 336 -7.97 -18.47 -9.73
CA SER A 336 -8.90 -17.36 -9.81
C SER A 336 -9.02 -16.76 -8.42
N PHE A 337 -8.71 -15.46 -8.28
CA PHE A 337 -9.16 -14.66 -7.14
C PHE A 337 -10.66 -14.83 -7.03
N GLY A 338 -11.12 -15.64 -6.07
CA GLY A 338 -12.54 -15.92 -5.87
C GLY A 338 -13.29 -14.61 -5.70
N SER A 339 -14.12 -14.24 -6.67
CA SER A 339 -15.00 -13.07 -6.64
C SER A 339 -16.15 -13.32 -5.66
N ALA A 340 -15.82 -13.56 -4.39
CA ALA A 340 -16.80 -13.59 -3.32
C ALA A 340 -17.25 -12.15 -3.06
N THR A 341 -18.48 -11.83 -3.41
CA THR A 341 -19.05 -10.51 -3.10
C THR A 341 -19.28 -10.38 -1.60
N ILE A 342 -18.84 -9.26 -1.06
CA ILE A 342 -18.85 -8.99 0.38
C ILE A 342 -20.13 -8.23 0.73
N PRO A 343 -20.88 -8.65 1.77
CA PRO A 343 -22.00 -7.88 2.32
C PRO A 343 -21.59 -6.44 2.63
N LYS A 344 -22.46 -5.48 2.34
CA LYS A 344 -22.18 -4.04 2.52
C LYS A 344 -21.77 -3.67 3.96
N ASP A 345 -22.19 -4.46 4.94
CA ASP A 345 -21.96 -4.20 6.36
C ASP A 345 -20.64 -4.78 6.89
N GLU A 346 -19.96 -5.63 6.11
CA GLU A 346 -18.65 -6.15 6.48
C GLU A 346 -17.58 -5.08 6.31
N ARG A 347 -16.85 -4.83 7.39
CA ARG A 347 -15.81 -3.79 7.48
C ARG A 347 -14.41 -4.37 7.65
N ILE A 348 -14.32 -5.66 7.96
CA ILE A 348 -13.08 -6.41 8.05
C ILE A 348 -13.16 -7.58 7.07
N VAL A 349 -12.28 -7.56 6.07
CA VAL A 349 -12.27 -8.51 4.95
C VAL A 349 -10.97 -9.28 4.94
N MET A 350 -11.03 -10.59 4.72
CA MET A 350 -9.85 -11.43 4.53
C MET A 350 -9.52 -11.56 3.04
N ILE A 351 -8.27 -11.32 2.66
CA ILE A 351 -7.77 -11.49 1.29
C ILE A 351 -6.62 -12.51 1.25
N ASP A 352 -6.32 -13.02 0.06
CA ASP A 352 -5.12 -13.81 -0.21
C ASP A 352 -4.16 -13.00 -1.09
N ILE A 353 -2.88 -13.00 -0.73
CA ILE A 353 -1.80 -12.34 -1.48
C ILE A 353 -0.87 -13.36 -2.16
N GLY A 354 -1.24 -14.64 -2.13
CA GLY A 354 -0.51 -15.76 -2.67
C GLY A 354 0.53 -16.32 -1.70
N ASP A 355 0.67 -17.65 -1.73
CA ASP A 355 1.56 -18.42 -0.86
C ASP A 355 2.98 -17.89 -0.84
N ARG A 356 3.53 -17.54 -2.01
CA ARG A 356 4.91 -17.06 -2.13
C ARG A 356 5.10 -15.73 -1.39
N ALA A 357 4.26 -14.74 -1.67
CA ALA A 357 4.40 -13.41 -1.09
C ALA A 357 4.18 -13.41 0.43
N SER A 358 3.28 -14.25 0.95
CA SER A 358 2.99 -14.34 2.38
C SER A 358 4.17 -14.82 3.27
N ARG A 359 5.26 -15.31 2.66
CA ARG A 359 6.42 -15.87 3.36
C ARG A 359 7.52 -14.83 3.65
N PHE A 360 7.47 -13.65 3.03
CA PHE A 360 8.58 -12.69 3.07
C PHE A 360 8.38 -11.60 4.14
N SER A 361 9.01 -11.78 5.32
CA SER A 361 9.04 -10.77 6.38
C SER A 361 10.32 -9.95 6.39
N SER A 362 10.23 -8.67 6.79
CA SER A 362 11.40 -7.80 6.93
C SER A 362 12.44 -8.34 7.92
N THR A 363 12.00 -9.03 8.99
CA THR A 363 12.90 -9.69 9.94
C THR A 363 13.66 -10.84 9.30
N ALA A 364 13.02 -11.64 8.44
CA ALA A 364 13.70 -12.69 7.70
C ALA A 364 14.78 -12.11 6.78
N VAL A 365 14.47 -11.03 6.05
CA VAL A 365 15.43 -10.32 5.18
C VAL A 365 16.65 -9.85 5.97
N ARG A 366 16.42 -9.13 7.09
CA ARG A 366 17.51 -8.64 7.95
C ARG A 366 18.39 -9.78 8.47
N ASN A 367 17.78 -10.85 8.97
CA ASN A 367 18.51 -12.00 9.50
C ASN A 367 19.32 -12.73 8.40
N ALA A 368 18.78 -12.83 7.19
CA ALA A 368 19.46 -13.45 6.06
C ALA A 368 20.61 -12.58 5.55
N ARG A 369 20.41 -11.25 5.44
CA ARG A 369 21.47 -10.30 5.06
C ARG A 369 22.59 -10.27 6.11
N PHE A 370 22.25 -10.26 7.39
CA PHE A 370 23.21 -10.32 8.49
C PHE A 370 24.09 -11.57 8.42
N ARG A 371 23.52 -12.73 8.07
CA ARG A 371 24.28 -13.99 7.91
C ARG A 371 25.15 -14.03 6.66
N ALA A 372 24.72 -13.38 5.57
CA ALA A 372 25.49 -13.35 4.31
C ALA A 372 26.79 -12.53 4.43
N GLY A 373 26.84 -11.53 5.31
CA GLY A 373 28.02 -10.69 5.51
C GLY A 373 28.31 -9.77 4.33
N ASP A 374 29.43 -9.04 4.38
CA ASP A 374 29.80 -8.03 3.36
C ASP A 374 30.62 -8.62 2.20
N SER A 375 31.16 -9.83 2.40
CA SER A 375 31.96 -10.52 1.40
C SER A 375 31.04 -11.13 0.33
N GLY A 376 31.17 -10.68 -0.91
CA GLY A 376 30.54 -11.27 -2.10
C GLY A 376 30.98 -12.72 -2.41
N SER A 377 31.36 -13.51 -1.40
CA SER A 377 31.54 -14.94 -1.52
C SER A 377 30.17 -15.60 -1.72
N HIS A 378 30.11 -16.55 -2.64
CA HIS A 378 28.97 -17.31 -3.18
C HIS A 378 27.87 -17.84 -2.24
N ALA A 379 27.88 -17.53 -0.95
CA ALA A 379 26.71 -17.61 -0.09
C ALA A 379 25.81 -16.37 -0.29
N GLU A 380 25.34 -16.12 -1.52
CA GLU A 380 24.21 -15.22 -1.71
C GLU A 380 23.02 -15.80 -0.94
N GLY A 381 22.78 -15.30 0.27
CA GLY A 381 21.57 -15.65 0.99
C GLY A 381 20.35 -15.28 0.13
N PRO A 382 19.24 -16.03 0.19
CA PRO A 382 18.06 -15.82 -0.68
C PRO A 382 17.31 -14.50 -0.44
N TRP A 383 17.85 -13.58 0.37
CA TRP A 383 17.18 -12.36 0.80
C TRP A 383 16.90 -11.39 -0.36
N LYS A 384 17.75 -11.38 -1.40
CA LYS A 384 17.53 -10.57 -2.61
C LYS A 384 16.25 -10.96 -3.34
N GLU A 385 15.85 -12.23 -3.28
CA GLU A 385 14.62 -12.73 -3.88
C GLU A 385 13.36 -12.37 -3.08
N TRP A 386 13.52 -11.83 -1.87
CA TRP A 386 12.42 -11.50 -0.95
C TRP A 386 12.07 -10.02 -0.95
N VAL A 387 12.85 -9.20 -1.65
CA VAL A 387 12.65 -7.75 -1.84
C VAL A 387 12.64 -7.44 -3.33
N THR A 388 12.29 -6.22 -3.71
CA THR A 388 12.40 -5.80 -5.12
C THR A 388 13.87 -5.53 -5.47
N LYS A 389 14.20 -5.61 -6.77
CA LYS A 389 15.58 -5.42 -7.24
C LYS A 389 16.17 -4.07 -6.80
N SER A 390 15.39 -3.00 -6.92
CA SER A 390 15.76 -1.64 -6.51
C SER A 390 16.07 -1.56 -5.02
N VAL A 391 15.26 -2.20 -4.17
CA VAL A 391 15.47 -2.25 -2.72
C VAL A 391 16.71 -3.10 -2.37
N ALA A 392 16.94 -4.21 -3.07
CA ALA A 392 18.14 -5.02 -2.88
C ALA A 392 19.42 -4.22 -3.21
N GLU A 393 19.44 -3.55 -4.36
CA GLU A 393 20.55 -2.68 -4.79
C GLU A 393 20.82 -1.59 -3.73
N TYR A 394 19.78 -0.91 -3.25
CA TYR A 394 19.91 0.12 -2.21
C TYR A 394 20.46 -0.45 -0.87
N ILE A 395 20.03 -1.64 -0.46
CA ILE A 395 20.53 -2.31 0.76
C ILE A 395 22.01 -2.66 0.63
N GLU A 396 22.45 -3.11 -0.54
CA GLU A 396 23.86 -3.45 -0.81
C GLU A 396 24.73 -2.19 -0.85
N GLU A 397 24.35 -1.19 -1.64
CA GLU A 397 25.08 0.09 -1.76
C GLU A 397 25.18 0.83 -0.43
N GLY A 398 24.11 0.77 0.38
CA GLY A 398 24.08 1.40 1.70
C GLY A 398 24.75 0.59 2.81
N GLY A 399 25.27 -0.61 2.53
CA GLY A 399 25.85 -1.49 3.55
C GLY A 399 24.87 -1.83 4.67
N LEU A 400 23.58 -1.96 4.37
CA LEU A 400 22.54 -2.11 5.40
C LEU A 400 22.46 -3.56 5.89
N TYR A 401 22.13 -3.70 7.18
CA TYR A 401 21.87 -4.98 7.86
C TYR A 401 23.05 -5.97 7.88
N VAL A 402 24.27 -5.49 7.67
CA VAL A 402 25.50 -6.29 7.85
C VAL A 402 25.98 -6.21 9.30
N LYS A 403 26.86 -7.14 9.68
CA LYS A 403 27.52 -7.10 10.99
C LYS A 403 28.44 -5.87 11.03
N GLN A 404 28.20 -4.96 11.96
CA GLN A 404 29.14 -3.87 12.24
C GLN A 404 30.42 -4.49 12.81
N SER A 405 31.54 -4.25 12.12
CA SER A 405 32.89 -4.71 12.48
C SER A 405 33.42 -4.02 13.73
#